data_AF-X5DKH5-F1
#
_entry.id   AF-X5DKH5-F1
#
_cell.length_a   1.000
_cell.length_b   1.000
_cell.length_c   1.000
_cell.angle_alpha   90.00
_cell.angle_beta   90.00
_cell.angle_gamma   90.00
#
_symmetry.space_group_name_H-M   'P 1'
#
loop_
_entity.id
_entity.type
_entity.pdbx_description
1 polymer ?
#
loop_
_entity_poly.entity_id
_entity_poly.type
_entity_poly.pdbx_seq_one_letter_code
_entity_poly.pdbx_strand_id
1 'polypeptide(L)'
;MPNTDRRPGDHDDYIEVWNDLVSTRDLTWSLLICGVTTALALLIATALSSSEFFWGLGGAVVGFVVCVVVFTPKRVVRIIDGSTDSTTDETAGAV
;
A
#
# COMPACT_ATOMS: atom_id res chain seq x y z
N MET A 1 25.73 -8.45 -22.48
CA MET A 1 25.77 -7.17 -21.75
C MET A 1 25.09 -7.37 -20.40
N PRO A 2 25.80 -7.24 -19.27
CA PRO A 2 25.16 -7.13 -17.97
C PRO A 2 24.60 -5.71 -17.79
N ASN A 3 23.31 -5.60 -17.48
CA ASN A 3 22.65 -4.31 -17.25
C ASN A 3 22.98 -3.83 -15.83
N THR A 4 23.78 -2.77 -15.72
CA THR A 4 24.11 -2.10 -14.45
C THR A 4 23.53 -0.69 -14.47
N ASP A 5 22.20 -0.58 -14.36
CA ASP A 5 21.54 0.65 -13.94
C ASP A 5 21.06 0.47 -12.50
N ARG A 6 21.95 0.74 -11.54
CA ARG A 6 21.55 0.98 -10.15
C ARG A 6 21.66 2.46 -9.91
N ARG A 7 20.54 3.17 -9.88
CA ARG A 7 20.51 4.56 -9.40
C ARG A 7 20.71 4.55 -7.87
N PRO A 8 21.69 5.28 -7.33
CA PRO A 8 21.82 5.44 -5.88
C PRO A 8 20.69 6.36 -5.41
N GLY A 9 19.67 5.77 -4.77
CA GLY A 9 18.54 6.51 -4.21
C GLY A 9 17.19 5.79 -4.26
N ASP A 10 17.11 4.63 -4.93
CA ASP A 10 15.85 3.90 -5.08
C ASP A 10 15.52 3.10 -3.80
N HIS A 11 14.86 3.75 -2.84
CA HIS A 11 14.31 3.12 -1.64
C HIS A 11 12.91 2.51 -1.88
N ASP A 12 12.67 2.03 -3.09
CA ASP A 12 11.37 1.55 -3.53
C ASP A 12 11.23 0.06 -3.23
N ASP A 13 11.11 -0.26 -1.93
CA ASP A 13 10.77 -1.60 -1.41
C ASP A 13 9.29 -1.94 -1.69
N TYR A 14 8.85 -1.82 -2.94
CA TYR A 14 7.54 -2.24 -3.42
C TYR A 14 7.67 -3.67 -3.97
N ILE A 15 6.96 -4.60 -3.35
CA ILE A 15 6.89 -5.99 -3.78
C ILE A 15 5.59 -6.20 -4.54
N GLU A 16 5.67 -6.88 -5.69
CA GLU A 16 4.49 -7.31 -6.42
C GLU A 16 3.83 -8.48 -5.69
N VAL A 17 2.68 -8.22 -5.07
CA VAL A 17 1.87 -9.25 -4.42
C VAL A 17 0.53 -9.29 -5.12
N TRP A 18 0.22 -10.43 -5.76
CA TRP A 18 -1.08 -10.68 -6.39
C TRP A 18 -1.45 -9.59 -7.41
N ASN A 19 -0.49 -9.20 -8.26
CA ASN A 19 -0.63 -8.14 -9.26
C ASN A 19 -0.90 -6.72 -8.70
N ASP A 20 -0.65 -6.48 -7.41
CA ASP A 20 -0.65 -5.13 -6.82
C ASP A 20 0.74 -4.77 -6.29
N LEU A 21 1.10 -3.49 -6.43
CA LEU A 21 2.37 -2.94 -5.95
C LEU A 21 2.18 -2.50 -4.51
N VAL A 22 2.63 -3.33 -3.56
CA VAL A 22 2.48 -3.04 -2.13
C VAL A 22 3.83 -2.71 -1.51
N SER A 23 3.89 -1.66 -0.69
CA SER A 23 5.10 -1.38 0.09
C SER A 23 5.18 -2.36 1.25
N THR A 24 6.32 -3.05 1.36
CA THR A 24 6.56 -4.06 2.39
C THR A 24 6.48 -3.46 3.81
N ARG A 25 6.89 -2.20 3.97
CA ARG A 25 6.84 -1.50 5.27
C ARG A 25 5.40 -1.30 5.73
N ASP A 26 4.55 -0.75 4.87
CA ASP A 26 3.16 -0.44 5.22
C ASP A 26 2.34 -1.71 5.48
N LEU A 27 2.59 -2.76 4.68
CA LEU A 27 1.97 -4.08 4.88
C LEU A 27 2.32 -4.66 6.25
N THR A 28 3.62 -4.63 6.61
CA THR A 28 4.08 -5.16 7.88
C THR A 28 3.50 -4.39 9.06
N TRP A 29 3.46 -3.05 8.99
CA TRP A 29 2.86 -2.23 10.03
C TRP A 29 1.36 -2.48 10.20
N SER A 30 0.61 -2.60 9.10
CA SER A 30 -0.81 -2.91 9.14
C SER A 30 -1.09 -4.26 9.79
N LEU A 31 -0.30 -5.28 9.43
CA LEU A 31 -0.42 -6.61 10.01
C LEU A 31 -0.11 -6.60 11.52
N LEU A 32 0.92 -5.89 11.94
CA LEU A 32 1.27 -5.78 13.35
C LEU A 32 0.17 -5.08 14.16
N ILE A 33 -0.42 -4.00 13.65
CA ILE A 33 -1.52 -3.29 14.31
C ILE A 33 -2.73 -4.22 14.46
N CYS A 34 -3.13 -4.92 13.41
CA CYS A 34 -4.23 -5.88 13.46
C CYS A 34 -3.92 -7.05 14.42
N GLY A 35 -2.69 -7.57 14.41
CA GLY A 35 -2.26 -8.64 15.30
C GLY A 35 -2.28 -8.23 16.77
N VAL A 36 -1.75 -7.05 17.11
CA VAL A 36 -1.71 -6.54 18.49
C VAL A 36 -3.12 -6.26 19.01
N THR A 37 -3.98 -5.62 18.22
CA THR A 37 -5.37 -5.36 18.61
C THR A 37 -6.16 -6.65 18.81
N THR A 38 -5.96 -7.65 17.95
CA THR A 38 -6.54 -9.00 18.11
C THR A 38 -6.04 -9.68 19.37
N ALA A 39 -4.74 -9.64 19.65
CA ALA A 39 -4.16 -10.23 20.84
C ALA A 39 -4.70 -9.58 22.13
N LEU A 40 -4.83 -8.25 22.15
CA LEU A 40 -5.43 -7.53 23.27
C LEU A 40 -6.91 -7.91 23.47
N ALA A 41 -7.67 -8.01 22.38
CA ALA A 41 -9.07 -8.44 22.45
C ALA A 41 -9.21 -9.88 22.98
N LEU A 42 -8.32 -10.79 22.59
CA LEU A 42 -8.27 -12.16 23.10
C LEU A 42 -7.86 -12.23 24.58
N LEU A 43 -6.93 -11.41 25.04
CA LEU A 43 -6.59 -11.31 26.46
C LEU A 43 -7.79 -10.85 27.31
N ILE A 44 -8.59 -9.91 26.80
CA ILE A 44 -9.82 -9.49 27.46
C ILE A 44 -10.87 -10.63 27.44
N ALA A 45 -10.98 -11.35 26.32
CA ALA A 45 -11.92 -12.46 26.18
C ALA A 45 -11.68 -13.59 27.18
N THR A 46 -10.41 -13.98 27.33
CA THR A 46 -9.98 -15.04 28.26
C THR A 46 -10.23 -14.61 29.71
N ALA A 47 -10.01 -13.34 30.06
CA ALA A 47 -10.33 -12.80 31.38
C ALA A 47 -11.84 -12.82 31.68
N LEU A 48 -12.70 -12.62 30.68
CA LEU A 48 -14.16 -12.59 30.83
C LEU A 48 -14.84 -13.96 30.65
N SER A 49 -14.08 -15.05 30.43
CA SER A 49 -14.62 -16.39 30.09
C SER A 49 -15.62 -16.35 28.93
N SER A 50 -15.47 -15.38 28.03
CA SER A 50 -16.35 -15.17 26.88
C SER A 50 -15.87 -16.02 25.70
N SER A 51 -16.71 -16.17 24.68
CA SER A 51 -16.31 -16.85 23.44
C SER A 51 -15.14 -16.12 22.77
N GLU A 52 -13.97 -16.76 22.79
CA GLU A 52 -12.69 -16.25 22.27
C GLU A 52 -12.76 -15.95 20.77
N PHE A 53 -13.53 -16.74 20.01
CA PHE A 53 -13.69 -16.56 18.57
C PHE A 53 -14.27 -15.18 18.20
N PHE A 54 -15.34 -14.75 18.88
CA PHE A 54 -15.98 -13.47 18.59
C PHE A 54 -15.12 -12.28 19.01
N TRP A 55 -14.38 -12.40 20.10
CA TRP A 55 -13.45 -11.35 20.54
C TRP A 55 -12.21 -11.27 19.65
N GLY A 56 -11.68 -12.40 19.18
CA GLY A 56 -10.59 -12.41 18.21
C GLY A 56 -11.01 -11.78 16.89
N LEU A 57 -12.16 -12.19 16.35
CA LEU A 57 -12.70 -11.60 15.11
C LEU A 57 -13.04 -10.11 15.30
N GLY A 58 -13.67 -9.74 16.41
CA GLY A 58 -14.00 -8.35 16.74
C GLY A 58 -12.75 -7.48 16.86
N GLY A 59 -11.70 -7.97 17.53
CA GLY A 59 -10.41 -7.30 17.64
C GLY A 59 -9.74 -7.09 16.29
N ALA A 60 -9.76 -8.10 15.42
CA ALA A 60 -9.21 -8.02 14.07
C ALA A 60 -9.94 -6.98 13.20
N VAL A 61 -11.29 -6.95 13.26
CA VAL A 61 -12.09 -5.97 12.51
C VAL A 61 -11.83 -4.55 13.02
N VAL A 62 -11.77 -4.35 14.34
CA VAL A 62 -11.46 -3.04 14.92
C VAL A 62 -10.05 -2.59 14.52
N GLY A 63 -9.05 -3.47 14.61
CA GLY A 63 -7.69 -3.19 14.15
C GLY A 63 -7.62 -2.84 12.67
N PHE A 64 -8.38 -3.55 11.84
CA PHE A 64 -8.48 -3.27 10.41
C PHE A 64 -9.09 -1.90 10.12
N VAL A 65 -10.17 -1.52 10.82
CA VAL A 65 -10.77 -0.18 10.68
C VAL A 65 -9.76 0.91 11.06
N VAL A 66 -8.97 0.70 12.12
CA VAL A 66 -7.90 1.63 12.50
C VAL A 66 -6.86 1.73 11.37
N CYS A 67 -6.42 0.60 10.81
CA CYS A 67 -5.51 0.59 9.66
C CYS A 67 -6.09 1.37 8.47
N VAL A 68 -7.37 1.21 8.14
CA VAL A 68 -8.01 1.94 7.03
C VAL A 68 -7.96 3.46 7.24
N VAL A 69 -8.09 3.94 8.46
CA VAL A 69 -8.00 5.39 8.78
C VAL A 69 -6.56 5.89 8.77
N VAL A 70 -5.61 5.07 9.25
CA VAL A 70 -4.19 5.42 9.37
C VAL A 70 -3.48 5.39 8.01
N PHE A 71 -3.77 4.41 7.17
CA PHE A 71 -3.17 4.27 5.85
C PHE A 71 -3.99 5.04 4.81
N THR A 72 -3.61 6.28 4.55
CA THR A 72 -4.21 7.10 3.48
C THR A 72 -4.10 6.43 2.12
N PRO A 73 -5.11 6.61 1.23
CA PRO A 73 -5.15 5.98 -0.08
C PRO A 73 -3.92 6.35 -0.91
N LYS A 74 -3.22 5.33 -1.41
CA LYS A 74 -1.88 5.44 -2.01
C LYS A 74 -1.85 5.98 -3.43
N ARG A 75 -3.00 6.18 -4.08
CA ARG A 75 -3.06 6.50 -5.52
C ARG A 75 -3.32 8.00 -5.76
N VAL A 76 -2.25 8.75 -6.04
CA VAL A 76 -2.33 10.03 -6.74
C VAL A 76 -2.48 9.73 -8.22
N VAL A 77 -3.73 9.66 -8.71
CA VAL A 77 -3.98 9.49 -10.15
C VAL A 77 -3.73 10.83 -10.84
N ARG A 78 -2.53 11.01 -11.39
CA ARG A 78 -2.27 12.11 -12.32
C ARG A 78 -2.82 11.71 -13.69
N ILE A 79 -3.92 12.35 -14.08
CA ILE A 79 -4.42 12.31 -15.45
C ILE A 79 -3.38 13.05 -16.29
N ILE A 80 -2.71 12.34 -17.20
CA ILE A 80 -1.88 12.95 -18.22
C ILE A 80 -2.79 13.15 -19.42
N ASP A 81 -3.23 14.39 -19.66
CA ASP A 81 -3.92 14.73 -20.90
C ASP A 81 -2.92 14.61 -22.05
N GLY A 82 -3.17 13.66 -22.94
CA GLY A 82 -2.36 13.38 -24.12
C GLY A 82 -2.57 14.40 -25.24
N SER A 83 -2.54 15.70 -24.94
CA SER A 83 -2.57 16.76 -25.96
C SER A 83 -1.16 17.32 -26.22
N THR A 84 -0.21 16.44 -26.52
CA THR A 84 0.92 16.80 -27.38
C THR A 84 0.57 16.30 -28.76
N ASP A 85 -0.43 16.97 -29.34
CA ASP A 85 -0.74 16.83 -30.74
C ASP A 85 0.50 17.29 -31.51
N SER A 86 0.99 16.40 -32.36
CA SER A 86 2.02 16.65 -33.35
C SER A 86 1.67 17.92 -34.14
N THR A 87 2.38 19.01 -33.89
CA THR A 87 2.39 20.14 -34.82
C THR A 87 3.81 20.65 -34.95
N THR A 88 4.34 20.39 -36.15
CA THR A 88 5.52 21.00 -36.79
C THR A 88 6.86 20.28 -36.56
N ASP A 89 7.03 19.16 -37.24
CA ASP A 89 8.24 19.00 -38.05
C ASP A 89 7.92 19.48 -39.48
N GLU A 90 8.94 19.95 -40.20
CA GLU A 90 8.99 19.97 -41.68
C GLU A 90 8.46 21.19 -42.51
N THR A 91 8.89 22.45 -42.29
CA THR A 91 8.94 23.42 -43.44
C THR A 91 9.85 24.68 -43.41
N ALA A 92 10.75 24.93 -42.46
CA ALA A 92 11.59 26.16 -42.49
C ALA A 92 13.03 25.97 -43.04
N GLY A 93 13.22 25.02 -43.96
CA GLY A 93 14.53 24.71 -44.57
C GLY A 93 14.55 24.69 -46.11
N ALA A 94 13.53 25.21 -46.79
CA ALA A 94 13.52 25.32 -48.24
C ALA A 94 12.57 26.44 -48.72
N VAL A 95 13.10 27.66 -48.87
CA VAL A 95 12.94 28.59 -50.03
C VAL A 95 13.79 29.84 -49.82
#